data_AF-A0A158KAX3-F1
#
_entry.id   AF-A0A158KAX3-F1
#
_cell.length_a   1.000
_cell.length_b   1.000
_cell.length_c   1.000
_cell.angle_alpha   90.00
_cell.angle_beta   90.00
_cell.angle_gamma   90.00
#
_symmetry.space_group_name_H-M   'P 1'
#
loop_
_entity.id
_entity.type
_entity.pdbx_description
1 polymer ?
#
loop_
_entity_poly.entity_id
_entity_poly.type
_entity_poly.pdbx_seq_one_letter_code
_entity_poly.pdbx_strand_id
1 'polypeptide(L)'
;MASNVNRQVLLKSRPEGIPESEHFHMVEGVVPTPVGNQVLVRNLYLSVEPAMRGWVSAMKNYAEPVPIGGVMRSFAARTSMSGFATDPAYLRLIAWTHSWLD
;
A
#
# COMPACT_ATOMS: atom_id res chain seq x y z
N MET A 1 -6.18 26.48 0.42
CA MET A 1 -5.05 25.53 0.52
C MET A 1 -5.64 24.15 0.70
N ALA A 2 -5.48 23.23 -0.25
CA ALA A 2 -5.99 21.87 -0.09
C ALA A 2 -5.27 21.20 1.09
N SER A 3 -6.02 20.61 2.03
CA SER A 3 -5.46 19.82 3.11
C SER A 3 -4.70 18.63 2.52
N ASN A 4 -3.40 18.55 2.76
CA ASN A 4 -2.57 17.45 2.27
C ASN A 4 -2.76 16.24 3.17
N VAL A 5 -3.84 15.48 2.93
CA VAL A 5 -4.20 14.27 3.68
C VAL A 5 -3.80 13.01 2.91
N ASN A 6 -3.37 11.99 3.64
CA ASN A 6 -3.10 10.66 3.09
C ASN A 6 -4.36 9.80 3.20
N ARG A 7 -5.10 9.64 2.11
CA ARG A 7 -6.26 8.74 2.07
C ARG A 7 -5.81 7.31 1.92
N GLN A 8 -6.33 6.43 2.77
CA GLN A 8 -5.98 5.02 2.81
C GLN A 8 -7.23 4.15 2.74
N VAL A 9 -7.13 3.01 2.08
CA VAL A 9 -8.12 1.93 2.16
C VAL A 9 -7.52 0.85 3.06
N LEU A 10 -8.18 0.59 4.19
CA LEU A 10 -7.74 -0.43 5.13
C LEU A 10 -8.64 -1.66 5.06
N LEU A 11 -8.06 -2.84 5.31
CA LEU A 11 -8.79 -4.08 5.44
C LEU A 11 -9.50 -4.13 6.80
N LYS A 12 -10.82 -4.10 6.82
CA LYS A 12 -11.65 -4.11 8.03
C LYS A 12 -11.97 -5.52 8.52
N SER A 13 -12.26 -6.45 7.60
CA SER A 13 -12.62 -7.83 7.93
C SER A 13 -12.20 -8.79 6.81
N ARG A 14 -12.13 -10.10 7.11
CA ARG A 14 -11.82 -11.13 6.13
C ARG A 14 -13.08 -11.50 5.34
N PRO A 15 -13.06 -11.47 4.00
CA PRO A 15 -14.16 -11.99 3.22
C PRO A 15 -14.18 -13.51 3.23
N GLU A 16 -15.36 -14.10 3.41
CA GLU A 16 -15.57 -15.54 3.21
C GLU A 16 -15.69 -15.90 1.72
N GLY A 17 -16.10 -14.94 0.88
CA GLY A 17 -16.33 -15.12 -0.55
C GLY A 17 -15.60 -14.11 -1.44
N ILE A 18 -16.37 -13.33 -2.19
CA ILE A 18 -15.84 -12.22 -2.99
C ILE A 18 -15.67 -11.02 -2.05
N PRO A 19 -14.53 -10.31 -2.08
CA PRO A 19 -14.38 -9.09 -1.30
C PRO A 19 -15.40 -8.03 -1.74
N GLU A 20 -16.21 -7.59 -0.78
CA GLU A 20 -17.17 -6.49 -0.94
C GLU A 20 -16.72 -5.23 -0.19
N SER A 21 -17.39 -4.10 -0.45
CA SER A 21 -17.05 -2.80 0.15
C SER A 21 -17.05 -2.82 1.68
N GLU A 22 -17.91 -3.62 2.32
CA GLU A 22 -18.00 -3.76 3.78
C GLU A 22 -16.73 -4.32 4.44
N HIS A 23 -15.89 -5.01 3.67
CA HIS A 23 -14.61 -5.57 4.13
C HIS A 23 -13.52 -4.53 4.22
N PHE A 24 -13.78 -3.31 3.77
CA PHE A 24 -12.83 -2.22 3.74
C PHE A 24 -13.41 -0.98 4.42
N HIS A 25 -12.53 -0.08 4.85
CA HIS A 25 -12.92 1.28 5.15
C HIS A 25 -11.90 2.27 4.59
N MET A 26 -12.38 3.46 4.25
CA MET A 26 -11.52 4.56 3.83
C MET A 26 -11.25 5.47 5.02
N VAL A 27 -9.99 5.78 5.27
CA VAL A 27 -9.56 6.69 6.33
C VAL A 27 -8.70 7.79 5.76
N GLU A 28 -8.69 8.93 6.46
CA GLU A 28 -7.76 10.02 6.21
C GLU A 28 -6.69 10.02 7.30
N GLY A 29 -5.42 10.05 6.89
CA GLY A 29 -4.28 10.15 7.78
C GLY A 29 -3.42 11.37 7.45
N VAL A 30 -2.44 11.62 8.30
CA VAL A 30 -1.40 12.62 8.04
C VAL A 30 -0.45 12.10 6.97
N VAL A 31 -0.01 12.98 6.06
CA VAL A 31 1.07 12.64 5.11
C VAL A 31 2.37 12.46 5.90
N PRO A 32 3.00 11.27 5.85
CA PRO A 32 4.18 11.00 6.66
C PRO A 32 5.39 11.80 6.17
N THR A 33 6.24 12.23 7.09
CA THR A 33 7.58 12.75 6.76
C THR A 33 8.53 11.56 6.61
N PRO A 34 9.16 11.36 5.44
CA PRO A 34 10.12 10.28 5.26
C PRO A 34 11.34 10.50 6.17
N VAL A 35 11.83 9.42 6.78
CA VAL A 35 13.04 9.44 7.62
C VAL A 35 14.10 8.47 7.10
N GLY A 36 15.38 8.82 7.26
CA GLY A 36 16.49 7.98 6.79
C GLY A 36 16.39 7.67 5.28
N ASN A 37 16.44 6.38 4.93
CA ASN A 37 16.43 5.89 3.54
C ASN A 37 15.01 5.67 2.98
N GLN A 38 14.04 6.48 3.42
CA GLN A 38 12.66 6.43 2.93
C GLN A 38 12.42 7.45 1.83
N VAL A 39 11.49 7.13 0.94
CA VAL A 39 10.98 8.06 -0.07
C VAL A 39 9.49 8.31 0.15
N LEU A 40 9.08 9.57 0.05
CA LEU A 40 7.67 9.92 0.03
C LEU A 40 7.16 9.87 -1.42
N VAL A 41 6.00 9.24 -1.61
CA VAL A 41 5.45 8.99 -2.94
C VAL A 41 4.00 9.47 -2.98
N ARG A 42 3.67 10.23 -4.02
CA ARG A 42 2.28 10.52 -4.39
C ARG A 42 1.83 9.49 -5.42
N ASN A 43 1.03 8.53 -4.98
CA ASN A 43 0.39 7.56 -5.87
C ASN A 43 -0.60 8.30 -6.78
N LEU A 44 -0.48 8.12 -8.10
CA LEU A 44 -1.42 8.67 -9.07
C LEU A 44 -2.42 7.63 -9.54
N TYR A 45 -1.94 6.41 -9.75
CA TYR A 45 -2.74 5.27 -10.17
C TYR A 45 -2.41 4.07 -9.31
N LEU A 46 -3.43 3.27 -9.02
CA LEU A 46 -3.34 1.98 -8.35
C LEU A 46 -3.82 0.92 -9.31
N SER A 47 -3.09 -0.19 -9.43
CA SER A 47 -3.56 -1.36 -10.17
C SER A 47 -4.52 -2.16 -9.30
N VAL A 48 -5.53 -2.78 -9.93
CA VAL A 48 -6.46 -3.70 -9.28
C VAL A 48 -6.23 -5.08 -9.88
N GLU A 49 -5.75 -6.01 -9.05
CA GLU A 49 -5.27 -7.32 -9.52
C GLU A 49 -6.13 -8.45 -8.95
N PRO A 50 -6.38 -9.55 -9.69
CA PRO A 50 -7.03 -10.74 -9.14
C PRO A 50 -6.31 -11.31 -7.90
N ALA A 51 -4.99 -11.15 -7.84
CA ALA A 51 -4.15 -11.53 -6.71
C ALA A 51 -4.56 -10.87 -5.39
N MET A 52 -5.19 -9.69 -5.43
CA MET A 52 -5.67 -8.98 -4.25
C MET A 52 -6.67 -9.78 -3.43
N ARG A 53 -7.49 -10.62 -4.09
CA ARG A 53 -8.41 -11.53 -3.40
C ARG A 53 -7.65 -12.49 -2.47
N GLY A 54 -6.51 -12.99 -2.93
CA GLY A 54 -5.65 -13.85 -2.12
C GLY A 54 -5.01 -13.08 -0.97
N TRP A 55 -4.65 -11.81 -1.15
CA TRP A 55 -3.99 -11.01 -0.11
C TRP A 55 -4.93 -10.65 1.05
N VAL A 56 -6.23 -10.56 0.82
CA VAL A 56 -7.21 -10.29 1.88
C VAL A 56 -7.74 -11.56 2.55
N SER A 57 -7.49 -12.73 1.98
CA SER A 57 -7.87 -14.02 2.55
C SER A 57 -6.95 -14.43 3.71
N ALA A 58 -7.50 -15.18 4.68
CA ALA A 58 -6.72 -15.84 5.73
C ALA A 58 -6.21 -17.24 5.32
N MET A 59 -6.59 -17.72 4.12
CA MET A 59 -6.13 -19.01 3.61
C MET A 59 -4.66 -18.96 3.20
N LYS A 60 -3.99 -20.11 3.23
CA LYS A 60 -2.58 -20.24 2.82
C LYS A 60 -2.39 -19.66 1.41
N ASN A 61 -1.46 -18.72 1.30
CA ASN A 61 -1.15 -18.02 0.05
C ASN A 61 0.36 -17.86 -0.12
N TYR A 62 0.81 -17.59 -1.35
CA TYR A 62 2.22 -17.37 -1.68
C TYR A 62 2.75 -16.03 -1.15
N ALA A 63 1.85 -15.09 -0.85
CA ALA A 63 2.17 -13.80 -0.28
C ALA A 63 1.60 -13.69 1.13
N GLU A 64 2.32 -12.97 2.00
CA GLU A 64 1.82 -12.62 3.33
C GLU A 64 0.48 -11.87 3.22
N PRO A 65 -0.57 -12.32 3.94
CA PRO A 65 -1.86 -11.65 3.95
C PRO A 65 -1.76 -10.22 4.47
N VAL A 66 -2.57 -9.31 3.91
CA VAL A 66 -2.76 -7.97 4.46
C VAL A 66 -3.36 -8.11 5.87
N PRO A 67 -2.77 -7.52 6.92
CA PRO A 67 -3.34 -7.57 8.28
C PRO A 67 -4.71 -6.88 8.35
N ILE A 68 -5.56 -7.29 9.30
CA ILE A 68 -6.74 -6.49 9.65
C ILE A 68 -6.28 -5.15 10.24
N GLY A 69 -6.88 -4.05 9.78
CA GLY A 69 -6.44 -2.68 10.02
C GLY A 69 -5.25 -2.24 9.15
N GLY A 70 -4.69 -3.12 8.32
CA GLY A 70 -3.59 -2.81 7.42
C GLY A 70 -4.06 -2.10 6.14
N VAL A 71 -3.18 -1.27 5.56
CA VAL A 71 -3.42 -0.63 4.25
C VAL A 71 -3.43 -1.69 3.14
N MET A 72 -4.43 -1.62 2.27
CA MET A 72 -4.57 -2.54 1.15
C MET A 72 -3.36 -2.47 0.21
N ARG A 73 -2.80 -3.64 -0.12
CA ARG A 73 -1.66 -3.78 -1.02
C ARG A 73 -2.09 -3.57 -2.48
N SER A 74 -1.30 -2.84 -3.25
CA SER A 74 -1.50 -2.59 -4.69
C SER A 74 -0.18 -2.20 -5.36
N PHE A 75 -0.05 -2.51 -6.65
CA PHE A 75 0.98 -1.90 -7.50
C PHE A 75 0.55 -0.49 -7.91
N ALA A 76 1.48 0.45 -8.02
CA ALA A 76 1.15 1.85 -8.31
C ALA A 76 2.04 2.46 -9.39
N ALA A 77 1.47 3.32 -10.22
CA ALA A 77 2.22 4.20 -11.12
C ALA A 77 2.34 5.61 -10.48
N ARG A 78 3.54 6.20 -10.59
CA ARG A 78 4.00 7.34 -9.78
C ARG A 78 4.31 8.59 -10.63
N THR A 79 4.09 9.77 -10.05
CA THR A 79 4.89 10.98 -10.35
C THR A 79 5.83 11.29 -9.17
N SER A 80 7.09 11.67 -9.42
CA SER A 80 8.07 11.90 -8.36
C SER A 80 7.80 13.22 -7.62
N MET A 81 7.86 13.22 -6.29
CA MET A 81 7.99 14.45 -5.50
C MET A 81 9.05 14.27 -4.42
N SER A 82 10.09 15.12 -4.49
CA SER A 82 11.23 15.41 -3.60
C SER A 82 11.80 14.30 -2.69
N GLY A 83 13.13 14.14 -2.74
CA GLY A 83 13.89 13.20 -1.90
C GLY A 83 14.49 12.05 -2.72
N PHE A 84 15.30 12.39 -3.73
CA PHE A 84 16.03 11.38 -4.50
C PHE A 84 17.26 10.92 -3.69
N ALA A 85 17.24 9.68 -3.20
CA ALA A 85 18.48 8.94 -3.00
C ALA A 85 18.94 8.47 -4.39
N THR A 86 20.14 8.86 -4.81
CA THR A 86 20.77 8.49 -6.09
C THR A 86 21.41 7.10 -6.05
N ASP A 87 21.08 6.28 -5.06
CA ASP A 87 21.60 4.92 -4.91
C ASP A 87 20.65 3.90 -5.58
N PRO A 88 21.06 3.20 -6.66
CA PRO A 88 20.24 2.21 -7.35
C PRO A 88 19.86 1.00 -6.47
N ALA A 89 20.55 0.77 -5.35
CA ALA A 89 20.42 -0.46 -4.58
C ALA A 89 19.26 -0.47 -3.57
N TYR A 90 18.64 0.67 -3.24
CA TYR A 90 17.69 0.70 -2.12
C TYR A 90 16.53 1.70 -2.32
N LEU A 91 15.39 1.18 -2.79
CA LEU A 91 14.10 1.87 -2.74
C LEU A 91 13.13 1.08 -1.86
N ARG A 92 13.03 1.43 -0.57
CA ARG A 92 11.88 1.03 0.26
C ARG A 92 10.76 2.03 0.03
N LEU A 93 9.90 1.72 -0.94
CA LEU A 93 8.72 2.51 -1.25
C LEU A 93 7.75 2.47 -0.06
N ILE A 94 7.19 3.62 0.34
CA ILE A 94 5.98 3.66 1.18
C ILE A 94 4.77 3.33 0.28
N ALA A 95 4.77 2.09 -0.19
CA ALA A 95 3.63 1.24 -0.49
C ALA A 95 4.14 -0.14 -0.07
N TRP A 96 3.52 -0.78 0.91
CA TRP A 96 3.98 -2.06 1.44
C TRP A 96 3.97 -3.15 0.36
N THR A 97 5.07 -3.28 -0.38
CA THR A 97 5.41 -4.44 -1.22
C THR A 97 6.93 -4.64 -1.20
N HIS A 98 7.32 -5.71 -0.51
CA HIS A 98 8.61 -6.42 -0.48
C HIS A 98 9.63 -6.07 -1.58
N SER A 99 10.84 -5.72 -1.14
CA SER A 99 12.08 -5.95 -1.90
C SER A 99 12.43 -7.44 -1.82
N TRP A 100 12.53 -8.11 -2.96
CA TRP A 100 13.37 -9.31 -3.09
C TRP A 100 14.79 -8.82 -3.37
N LEU A 101 15.70 -9.04 -2.43
CA LEU A 101 17.13 -9.08 -2.67
C LEU A 101 17.60 -10.38 -2.04
N ASP A 102 17.75 -11.40 -2.89
CA ASP A 102 18.87 -12.33 -2.78
C ASP A 102 20.04 -11.70 -3.56
#